data_AF-A0A1T3CWV6-F1
#
_entry.id   AF-A0A1T3CWV6-F1
#
_cell.length_a   1.000
_cell.length_b   1.000
_cell.length_c   1.000
_cell.angle_alpha   90.00
_cell.angle_beta   90.00
_cell.angle_gamma   90.00
#
_symmetry.space_group_name_H-M   'P 1'
#
loop_
_entity.id
_entity.type
_entity.pdbx_description
1 polymer ?
#
loop_
_entity_poly.entity_id
_entity_poly.type
_entity_poly.pdbx_seq_one_letter_code
_entity_poly.pdbx_strand_id
1 'polypeptide(L)'
;MGSESTSLESFLDQFPIEPPDSSEPWSLARDLWLTFRSLAMTSSDQFIPTPLLKQNMSTGHQTGKCLAVDIGGTNLRVGIIEFIDTDKTSDRDGVIESAKDAPNRSRLHKSFEKSWYIDEDLKKEHPQKIFNWIGICIVDVMSNERSFPEGYDEEFLPVGITFSFPMIQESLQEAKIMALSKGFTLATDMDLGHLLIQGYETHRAKLDDQQEIKLPDLKIAAIVNDAVATFITANYNAQSTCGKPVPMSFICATGTNATVTMPLSSFGSFKLPCHVDLRELSSNSTEFIINTEWEMKGASGPLQSYITKWDLLLDKDLPIPGQQPYDYMTAGRYIGELARLMAVDFFTSQWHISEVDLPLRLRQRNSLATAFIGTLGDTTTSGSRDEKDSIVVMCETELPSTSNSKWKWDYESANALREIAIRVRKRATMLTGSAIIAMLLCIRALKSDKLLDPELLSSHSTAPSEQVQSSDVEATAEEDPLLVGYTGGCITHFPKYLDEVQSWVDRLTRDINSSSQTIEFIPVVDGGILGAGILACTGLTT
;
A
#
# COMPACT_ATOMS: atom_id res chain seq x y z
N MET A 1 -24.12 23.60 36.89
CA MET A 1 -23.19 22.48 37.13
C MET A 1 -21.97 22.78 36.28
N GLY A 2 -20.86 23.19 36.90
CA GLY A 2 -19.64 23.48 36.15
C GLY A 2 -19.09 22.16 35.63
N SER A 3 -18.93 22.03 34.32
CA SER A 3 -18.14 20.94 33.74
C SER A 3 -16.70 21.14 34.19
N GLU A 4 -16.17 20.22 35.00
CA GLU A 4 -14.74 20.16 35.25
C GLU A 4 -14.04 20.01 33.91
N SER A 5 -13.13 20.94 33.58
CA SER A 5 -12.32 20.84 32.36
C SER A 5 -11.47 19.58 32.45
N THR A 6 -11.76 18.59 31.60
CA THR A 6 -11.01 17.32 31.60
C THR A 6 -9.57 17.55 31.15
N SER A 7 -8.61 16.85 31.76
CA SER A 7 -7.20 16.96 31.35
C SER A 7 -7.03 16.51 29.88
N LEU A 8 -5.99 17.00 29.21
CA LEU A 8 -5.63 16.55 27.86
C LEU A 8 -5.46 15.02 27.81
N GLU A 9 -4.84 14.43 28.83
CA GLU A 9 -4.67 12.97 28.93
C GLU A 9 -6.00 12.22 28.93
N SER A 10 -6.95 12.62 29.79
CA SER A 10 -8.28 12.01 29.85
C SER A 10 -9.09 12.23 28.56
N PHE A 11 -8.87 13.34 27.86
CA PHE A 11 -9.44 13.56 26.53
C PHE A 11 -8.86 12.59 25.50
N LEU A 12 -7.54 12.42 25.47
CA LEU A 12 -6.86 11.52 24.53
C LEU A 12 -7.23 10.04 24.78
N ASP A 13 -7.59 9.66 26.01
CA ASP A 13 -8.00 8.28 26.34
C ASP A 13 -9.34 7.87 25.73
N GLN A 14 -10.15 8.83 25.27
CA GLN A 14 -11.32 8.55 24.42
C GLN A 14 -10.92 8.08 23.01
N PHE A 15 -9.62 8.13 22.67
CA PHE A 15 -9.03 7.65 21.43
C PHE A 15 -8.07 6.48 21.75
N PRO A 16 -8.56 5.24 21.78
CA PRO A 16 -7.80 4.11 22.29
C PRO A 16 -6.69 3.68 21.33
N ILE A 17 -5.49 3.41 21.87
CA ILE A 17 -4.37 2.76 21.17
C ILE A 17 -4.28 1.27 21.52
N GLU A 18 -4.73 0.86 22.70
CA GLU A 18 -4.81 -0.55 23.10
C GLU A 18 -6.29 -0.94 23.28
N PRO A 19 -6.64 -2.24 23.16
CA PRO A 19 -8.02 -2.65 23.36
C PRO A 19 -8.44 -2.29 24.79
N PRO A 20 -9.54 -1.53 24.98
CA PRO A 20 -10.08 -1.32 26.32
C PRO A 20 -10.44 -2.69 26.90
N ASP A 21 -9.91 -3.00 28.09
CA ASP A 21 -10.23 -4.19 28.88
C ASP A 21 -9.67 -5.55 28.41
N SER A 22 -8.73 -5.61 27.46
CA SER A 22 -8.11 -6.89 27.05
C SER A 22 -6.85 -7.22 27.84
N SER A 23 -6.83 -8.40 28.47
CA SER A 23 -5.62 -8.98 29.09
C SER A 23 -4.59 -9.48 28.06
N GLU A 24 -4.92 -9.50 26.77
CA GLU A 24 -4.09 -10.07 25.71
C GLU A 24 -3.71 -9.02 24.65
N PRO A 25 -2.42 -8.62 24.56
CA PRO A 25 -1.93 -7.62 23.61
C PRO A 25 -2.24 -7.94 22.15
N TRP A 26 -2.35 -9.21 21.78
CA TRP A 26 -2.60 -9.67 20.40
C TRP A 26 -4.08 -9.89 20.05
N SER A 27 -5.02 -9.59 20.97
CA SER A 27 -6.46 -9.86 20.78
C SER A 27 -7.05 -9.26 19.50
N LEU A 28 -6.68 -8.03 19.14
CA LEU A 28 -7.08 -7.42 17.87
C LEU A 28 -6.54 -8.22 16.67
N ALA A 29 -5.26 -8.60 16.67
CA ALA A 29 -4.66 -9.39 15.60
C ALA A 29 -5.35 -10.76 15.44
N ARG A 30 -5.75 -11.40 16.54
CA ARG A 30 -6.56 -12.64 16.53
C ARG A 30 -7.90 -12.44 15.84
N ASP A 31 -8.63 -11.40 16.25
CA ASP A 31 -10.00 -11.19 15.77
C ASP A 31 -10.00 -10.76 14.30
N LEU A 32 -8.97 -10.01 13.87
CA LEU A 32 -8.68 -9.73 12.47
C LEU A 32 -8.32 -10.97 11.68
N TRP A 33 -7.48 -11.85 12.24
CA TRP A 33 -7.11 -13.11 11.59
C TRP A 33 -8.34 -13.98 11.30
N LEU A 34 -9.23 -14.13 12.29
CA LEU A 34 -10.51 -14.84 12.12
C LEU A 34 -11.37 -14.18 11.03
N THR A 35 -11.43 -12.84 11.03
CA THR A 35 -12.20 -12.06 10.06
C THR A 35 -11.64 -12.23 8.64
N PHE A 36 -10.32 -12.11 8.46
CA PHE A 36 -9.63 -12.30 7.19
C PHE A 36 -9.82 -13.71 6.63
N ARG A 37 -9.69 -14.76 7.46
CA ARG A 37 -9.97 -16.14 7.06
C ARG A 37 -11.41 -16.31 6.58
N SER A 38 -12.37 -15.71 7.29
CA SER A 38 -13.78 -15.72 6.88
C SER A 38 -13.99 -14.99 5.55
N LEU A 39 -13.43 -13.78 5.39
CA LEU A 39 -13.58 -12.98 4.17
C LEU A 39 -12.93 -13.65 2.96
N ALA A 40 -11.77 -14.29 3.12
CA ALA A 40 -11.13 -15.08 2.09
C ALA A 40 -12.06 -16.19 1.58
N MET A 41 -12.84 -16.82 2.47
CA MET A 41 -13.77 -17.89 2.11
C MET A 41 -15.15 -17.43 1.61
N THR A 42 -15.59 -16.22 1.95
CA THR A 42 -17.02 -15.84 1.83
C THR A 42 -17.30 -14.52 1.14
N SER A 43 -16.35 -13.57 1.11
CA SER A 43 -16.58 -12.23 0.54
C SER A 43 -16.50 -12.24 -0.98
N SER A 44 -17.41 -11.53 -1.68
CA SER A 44 -17.27 -11.29 -3.12
C SER A 44 -16.31 -10.15 -3.46
N ASP A 45 -16.06 -9.25 -2.51
CA ASP A 45 -15.45 -7.94 -2.78
C ASP A 45 -14.08 -7.75 -2.08
N GLN A 46 -13.58 -8.78 -1.40
CA GLN A 46 -12.28 -8.78 -0.69
C GLN A 46 -11.59 -10.12 -0.90
N PHE A 47 -10.26 -10.15 -0.76
CA PHE A 47 -9.43 -11.32 -1.07
C PHE A 47 -9.72 -11.83 -2.49
N ILE A 48 -9.54 -10.93 -3.46
CA ILE A 48 -9.80 -11.17 -4.87
C ILE A 48 -8.53 -11.75 -5.50
N PRO A 49 -8.57 -12.96 -6.06
CA PRO A 49 -7.41 -13.52 -6.76
C PRO A 49 -7.16 -12.74 -8.04
N THR A 50 -5.92 -12.27 -8.20
CA THR A 50 -5.43 -11.80 -9.51
C THR A 50 -5.31 -13.02 -10.43
N PRO A 51 -5.63 -12.90 -11.75
CA PRO A 51 -5.38 -13.95 -12.76
C PRO A 51 -3.88 -14.16 -13.04
N LEU A 52 -3.10 -14.38 -11.98
CA LEU A 52 -1.66 -14.57 -12.00
C LEU A 52 -1.26 -15.54 -10.88
N LEU A 53 -0.65 -16.64 -11.29
CA LEU A 53 -0.07 -17.62 -10.38
C LEU A 53 1.29 -17.13 -9.85
N LYS A 54 1.58 -17.39 -8.58
CA LYS A 54 2.87 -17.05 -7.96
C LYS A 54 4.05 -17.68 -8.71
N GLN A 55 3.87 -18.91 -9.21
CA GLN A 55 4.88 -19.67 -9.95
C GLN A 55 5.27 -18.98 -11.26
N ASN A 56 4.34 -18.24 -11.85
CA ASN A 56 4.56 -17.54 -13.11
C ASN A 56 5.29 -16.20 -12.88
N MET A 57 5.42 -15.72 -11.63
CA MET A 57 6.20 -14.51 -11.34
C MET A 57 7.70 -14.67 -11.62
N SER A 58 8.22 -15.90 -11.55
CA SER A 58 9.65 -16.22 -11.65
C SER A 58 10.08 -16.81 -13.00
N THR A 59 9.15 -16.98 -13.95
CA THR A 59 9.43 -17.64 -15.22
C THR A 59 9.77 -16.65 -16.34
N GLY A 60 11.01 -16.68 -16.82
CA GLY A 60 11.36 -16.26 -18.19
C GLY A 60 12.67 -15.49 -18.31
N HIS A 61 13.47 -15.79 -19.35
CA HIS A 61 14.54 -14.90 -19.80
C HIS A 61 13.92 -13.57 -20.23
N GLN A 62 14.23 -12.51 -19.50
CA GLN A 62 13.56 -11.23 -19.59
C GLN A 62 14.35 -10.37 -20.59
N THR A 63 13.86 -10.26 -21.83
CA THR A 63 14.48 -9.41 -22.84
C THR A 63 13.42 -8.63 -23.57
N GLY A 64 13.57 -7.31 -23.60
CA GLY A 64 12.65 -6.41 -24.29
C GLY A 64 12.42 -5.13 -23.52
N LYS A 65 11.92 -4.12 -24.23
CA LYS A 65 11.41 -2.88 -23.66
C LYS A 65 9.90 -2.98 -23.55
N CYS A 66 9.33 -2.42 -22.50
CA CYS A 66 7.89 -2.32 -22.31
C CYS A 66 7.53 -0.94 -21.75
N LEU A 67 6.28 -0.55 -21.96
CA LEU A 67 5.69 0.65 -21.37
C LEU A 67 5.03 0.28 -20.04
N ALA A 68 5.36 1.00 -18.97
CA ALA A 68 4.66 0.93 -17.70
C ALA A 68 3.87 2.22 -17.48
N VAL A 69 2.58 2.08 -17.16
CA VAL A 69 1.68 3.20 -16.87
C VAL A 69 1.11 3.00 -15.47
N ASP A 70 1.36 3.93 -14.56
CA ASP A 70 0.85 3.91 -13.20
C ASP A 70 -0.16 5.04 -13.00
N ILE A 71 -1.43 4.66 -12.93
CA ILE A 71 -2.58 5.55 -12.79
C ILE A 71 -2.99 5.57 -11.31
N GLY A 72 -2.42 6.51 -10.58
CA GLY A 72 -2.71 6.74 -9.16
C GLY A 72 -3.88 7.70 -8.92
N GLY A 73 -4.17 7.94 -7.64
CA GLY A 73 -5.18 8.93 -7.23
C GLY A 73 -4.73 10.39 -7.37
N THR A 74 -3.41 10.63 -7.39
CA THR A 74 -2.81 11.99 -7.37
C THR A 74 -1.94 12.24 -8.59
N ASN A 75 -1.17 11.26 -9.02
CA ASN A 75 -0.23 11.39 -10.12
C ASN A 75 -0.43 10.27 -11.13
N LEU A 76 -0.21 10.60 -12.40
CA LEU A 76 0.04 9.66 -13.48
C LEU A 76 1.55 9.53 -13.66
N ARG A 77 2.07 8.31 -13.73
CA ARG A 77 3.47 8.06 -14.12
C ARG A 77 3.49 7.19 -15.37
N VAL A 78 4.37 7.51 -16.30
CA VAL A 78 4.59 6.72 -17.51
C VAL A 78 6.08 6.53 -17.69
N GLY A 79 6.53 5.29 -17.88
CA GLY A 79 7.94 4.99 -18.05
C GLY A 79 8.20 3.83 -18.99
N ILE A 80 9.40 3.82 -19.56
CA ILE A 80 9.94 2.71 -20.35
C ILE A 80 10.80 1.86 -19.42
N ILE A 81 10.47 0.58 -19.39
CA ILE A 81 11.11 -0.45 -18.57
C ILE A 81 11.81 -1.43 -19.49
N GLU A 82 13.03 -1.81 -19.15
CA GLU A 82 13.88 -2.69 -19.93
C GLU A 82 14.60 -3.67 -19.02
N PHE A 83 14.77 -4.90 -19.47
CA PHE A 83 15.66 -5.85 -18.82
C PHE A 83 17.02 -5.86 -19.52
N ILE A 84 18.08 -5.49 -18.78
CA ILE A 84 19.44 -5.46 -19.29
C ILE A 84 20.18 -6.72 -18.84
N ASP A 85 20.71 -7.48 -19.79
CA ASP A 85 21.57 -8.65 -19.54
C ASP A 85 22.94 -8.21 -18.97
N THR A 86 23.32 -8.73 -17.81
CA THR A 86 24.57 -8.36 -17.14
C THR A 86 25.83 -8.88 -17.85
N ASP A 87 25.73 -9.94 -18.65
CA ASP A 87 26.90 -10.53 -19.36
C ASP A 87 27.42 -9.63 -20.50
N LYS A 88 26.60 -8.73 -21.04
CA LYS A 88 27.02 -7.77 -22.08
C LYS A 88 27.72 -6.53 -21.53
N THR A 89 27.63 -6.28 -20.22
CA THR A 89 28.22 -5.09 -19.57
C THR A 89 29.61 -5.31 -18.96
N SER A 90 30.05 -6.56 -18.79
CA SER A 90 31.37 -6.88 -18.21
C SER A 90 32.57 -6.63 -19.13
N ASP A 91 32.35 -6.28 -20.40
CA ASP A 91 33.44 -5.96 -21.34
C ASP A 91 33.96 -4.51 -21.24
N ARG A 92 33.40 -3.66 -20.36
CA ARG A 92 33.84 -2.26 -20.24
C ARG A 92 34.44 -1.83 -18.91
N ASP A 93 34.12 -2.45 -17.79
CA ASP A 93 34.69 -2.08 -16.49
C ASP A 93 35.06 -3.33 -15.70
N GLY A 94 36.37 -3.64 -15.66
CA GLY A 94 36.89 -4.81 -14.97
C GLY A 94 36.73 -4.72 -13.46
N VAL A 95 35.62 -5.23 -12.91
CA VAL A 95 35.41 -5.40 -11.45
C VAL A 95 34.57 -6.65 -11.14
N ILE A 96 35.24 -7.60 -10.46
CA ILE A 96 34.79 -8.68 -9.55
C ILE A 96 34.04 -9.90 -10.14
N GLU A 97 34.75 -11.03 -10.17
CA GLU A 97 34.32 -12.39 -10.56
C GLU A 97 33.39 -13.12 -9.55
N SER A 98 32.71 -12.42 -8.64
CA SER A 98 31.92 -13.07 -7.56
C SER A 98 30.41 -13.20 -7.86
N ALA A 99 29.96 -12.90 -9.08
CA ALA A 99 28.53 -12.89 -9.45
C ALA A 99 28.10 -14.07 -10.36
N LYS A 100 28.88 -15.16 -10.43
CA LYS A 100 28.61 -16.28 -11.36
C LYS A 100 27.41 -17.18 -10.99
N ASP A 101 26.91 -17.08 -9.75
CA ASP A 101 25.87 -17.98 -9.22
C ASP A 101 24.52 -17.31 -8.87
N ALA A 102 24.26 -16.07 -9.30
CA ALA A 102 22.96 -15.41 -9.03
C ALA A 102 21.85 -15.91 -9.99
N PRO A 103 20.64 -16.26 -9.49
CA PRO A 103 19.57 -16.86 -10.28
C PRO A 103 18.90 -15.92 -11.30
N ASN A 104 19.12 -14.60 -11.23
CA ASN A 104 18.65 -13.61 -12.20
C ASN A 104 19.83 -12.83 -12.81
N ARG A 105 20.14 -13.09 -14.09
CA ARG A 105 21.21 -12.42 -14.86
C ARG A 105 20.77 -11.12 -15.55
N SER A 106 19.50 -10.73 -15.41
CA SER A 106 18.95 -9.52 -16.02
C SER A 106 18.60 -8.49 -14.95
N ARG A 107 19.14 -7.27 -15.07
CA ARG A 107 18.80 -6.16 -14.18
C ARG A 107 17.67 -5.34 -14.80
N LEU A 108 16.60 -5.14 -14.03
CA LEU A 108 15.52 -4.22 -14.39
C LEU A 108 16.06 -2.79 -14.44
N HIS A 109 15.85 -2.12 -15.57
CA HIS A 109 16.25 -0.75 -15.81
C HIS A 109 15.04 0.07 -16.25
N LYS A 110 14.83 1.19 -15.56
CA LYS A 110 13.86 2.21 -15.95
C LYS A 110 14.58 3.25 -16.79
N SER A 111 14.51 3.13 -18.11
CA SER A 111 15.31 3.94 -19.06
C SER A 111 14.83 5.38 -19.11
N PHE A 112 13.52 5.60 -19.03
CA PHE A 112 12.92 6.92 -19.00
C PHE A 112 11.58 6.91 -18.26
N GLU A 113 11.27 7.97 -17.52
CA GLU A 113 9.98 8.16 -16.85
C GLU A 113 9.62 9.64 -16.84
N LYS A 114 8.32 9.93 -16.97
CA LYS A 114 7.73 11.23 -16.63
C LYS A 114 6.55 11.02 -15.68
N SER A 115 6.28 12.03 -14.87
CA SER A 115 5.19 12.07 -13.90
C SER A 115 4.41 13.37 -14.03
N TRP A 116 3.09 13.28 -13.95
CA TRP A 116 2.17 14.41 -14.04
C TRP A 116 1.16 14.37 -12.89
N TYR A 117 0.85 15.54 -12.36
CA TYR A 117 -0.24 15.70 -11.41
C TYR A 117 -1.60 15.57 -12.13
N ILE A 118 -2.51 14.77 -11.57
CA ILE A 118 -3.87 14.61 -12.09
C ILE A 118 -4.74 15.70 -11.48
N ASP A 119 -5.12 16.67 -12.30
CA ASP A 119 -5.97 17.80 -11.90
C ASP A 119 -7.34 17.31 -11.36
N GLU A 120 -7.82 17.94 -10.29
CA GLU A 120 -9.09 17.58 -9.65
C GLU A 120 -10.30 17.77 -10.55
N ASP A 121 -10.25 18.73 -11.48
CA ASP A 121 -11.32 18.92 -12.45
C ASP A 121 -11.30 17.78 -13.46
N LEU A 122 -10.13 17.34 -13.93
CA LEU A 122 -9.99 16.20 -14.85
C LEU A 122 -10.59 14.90 -14.27
N LYS A 123 -10.52 14.71 -12.95
CA LYS A 123 -11.14 13.56 -12.24
C LYS A 123 -12.68 13.57 -12.32
N LYS A 124 -13.28 14.75 -12.41
CA LYS A 124 -14.74 14.95 -12.44
C LYS A 124 -15.30 14.96 -13.86
N GLU A 125 -14.44 15.05 -14.87
CA GLU A 125 -14.86 15.06 -16.27
C GLU A 125 -15.22 13.66 -16.79
N HIS A 126 -15.78 13.60 -18.01
CA HIS A 126 -16.08 12.34 -18.68
C HIS A 126 -14.83 11.46 -18.87
N PRO A 127 -14.95 10.13 -18.73
CA PRO A 127 -13.86 9.16 -18.92
C PRO A 127 -12.98 9.41 -20.14
N GLN A 128 -13.58 9.73 -21.28
CA GLN A 128 -12.83 9.94 -22.52
C GLN A 128 -11.80 11.06 -22.40
N LYS A 129 -12.08 12.13 -21.63
CA LYS A 129 -11.14 13.25 -21.49
C LYS A 129 -9.90 12.87 -20.71
N ILE A 130 -10.05 12.12 -19.60
CA ILE A 130 -8.89 11.68 -18.82
C ILE A 130 -8.04 10.69 -19.62
N PHE A 131 -8.64 9.74 -20.33
CA PHE A 131 -7.86 8.79 -21.14
C PHE A 131 -7.24 9.43 -22.38
N ASN A 132 -7.88 10.44 -22.97
CA ASN A 132 -7.26 11.23 -24.02
C ASN A 132 -6.05 12.02 -23.47
N TRP A 133 -6.14 12.60 -22.27
CA TRP A 133 -5.00 13.23 -21.61
C TRP A 133 -3.88 12.22 -21.27
N ILE A 134 -4.21 11.03 -20.78
CA ILE A 134 -3.23 9.94 -20.58
C ILE A 134 -2.54 9.60 -21.90
N GLY A 135 -3.28 9.53 -23.00
CA GLY A 135 -2.73 9.33 -24.34
C GLY A 135 -1.67 10.37 -24.73
N ILE A 136 -1.90 11.66 -24.43
CA ILE A 136 -0.92 12.73 -24.63
C ILE A 136 0.35 12.47 -23.82
N CYS A 137 0.20 12.11 -22.54
CA CYS A 137 1.33 11.82 -21.64
C CYS A 137 2.15 10.61 -22.13
N ILE A 138 1.48 9.56 -22.62
CA ILE A 138 2.14 8.39 -23.19
C ILE A 138 2.94 8.78 -24.44
N VAL A 139 2.32 9.53 -25.36
CA VAL A 139 3.01 10.05 -26.55
C VAL A 139 4.23 10.88 -26.17
N ASP A 140 4.13 11.78 -25.18
CA ASP A 140 5.23 12.64 -24.71
C ASP A 140 6.40 11.85 -24.08
N VAL A 141 6.15 10.64 -23.56
CA VAL A 141 7.21 9.70 -23.15
C VAL A 141 7.77 8.98 -24.36
N MET A 142 6.92 8.38 -25.19
CA MET A 142 7.35 7.54 -26.31
C MET A 142 8.10 8.32 -27.40
N SER A 143 7.75 9.59 -27.63
CA SER A 143 8.41 10.46 -28.59
C SER A 143 9.73 11.05 -28.07
N ASN A 144 10.08 10.81 -26.80
CA ASN A 144 11.33 11.30 -26.24
C ASN A 144 12.51 10.43 -26.69
N GLU A 145 13.60 11.06 -27.15
CA GLU A 145 14.82 10.36 -27.58
C GLU A 145 15.42 9.43 -26.52
N ARG A 146 15.18 9.71 -25.22
CA ARG A 146 15.65 8.84 -24.12
C ARG A 146 14.89 7.52 -24.00
N SER A 147 13.66 7.46 -24.50
CA SER A 147 12.84 6.24 -24.48
C SER A 147 13.40 5.18 -25.41
N PHE A 148 13.81 5.61 -26.61
CA PHE A 148 14.35 4.74 -27.65
C PHE A 148 15.61 5.36 -28.29
N PRO A 149 16.76 5.40 -27.58
CA PRO A 149 17.97 6.05 -28.09
C PRO A 149 18.49 5.45 -29.40
N GLU A 150 18.25 4.15 -29.61
CA GLU A 150 18.63 3.39 -30.81
C GLU A 150 17.43 3.14 -31.74
N GLY A 151 16.27 3.75 -31.46
CA GLY A 151 15.00 3.41 -32.09
C GLY A 151 14.30 2.21 -31.44
N TYR A 152 13.10 1.90 -31.94
CA TYR A 152 12.31 0.73 -31.57
C TYR A 152 11.73 0.13 -32.85
N ASP A 153 12.23 -1.05 -33.22
CA ASP A 153 11.95 -1.67 -34.53
C ASP A 153 10.77 -2.66 -34.49
N GLU A 154 10.21 -2.93 -33.31
CA GLU A 154 9.07 -3.84 -33.17
C GLU A 154 7.76 -3.12 -33.46
N GLU A 155 6.80 -3.85 -34.04
CA GLU A 155 5.47 -3.32 -34.38
C GLU A 155 4.65 -2.99 -33.11
N PHE A 156 4.78 -3.82 -32.07
CA PHE A 156 3.99 -3.74 -30.85
C PHE A 156 4.88 -3.56 -29.62
N LEU A 157 4.58 -2.56 -28.80
CA LEU A 157 5.16 -2.36 -27.47
C LEU A 157 4.24 -2.94 -26.38
N PRO A 158 4.70 -3.92 -25.58
CA PRO A 158 3.94 -4.44 -24.45
C PRO A 158 3.68 -3.35 -23.40
N VAL A 159 2.47 -3.30 -22.86
CA VAL A 159 2.05 -2.32 -21.85
C VAL A 159 1.62 -3.02 -20.57
N GLY A 160 2.20 -2.58 -19.46
CA GLY A 160 1.77 -2.90 -18.11
C GLY A 160 1.07 -1.69 -17.50
N ILE A 161 -0.12 -1.90 -16.94
CA ILE A 161 -0.92 -0.85 -16.31
C ILE A 161 -1.06 -1.17 -14.83
N THR A 162 -0.61 -0.26 -13.98
CA THR A 162 -1.00 -0.22 -12.58
C THR A 162 -2.19 0.72 -12.42
N PHE A 163 -3.28 0.22 -11.84
CA PHE A 163 -4.52 0.96 -11.64
C PHE A 163 -4.94 0.92 -10.16
N SER A 164 -4.83 2.07 -9.48
CA SER A 164 -5.00 2.17 -8.01
C SER A 164 -6.46 2.27 -7.55
N PHE A 165 -7.40 1.71 -8.32
CA PHE A 165 -8.83 1.82 -8.07
C PHE A 165 -9.56 0.48 -8.26
N PRO A 166 -10.79 0.34 -7.72
CA PRO A 166 -11.59 -0.86 -7.89
C PRO A 166 -11.81 -1.21 -9.36
N MET A 167 -11.55 -2.47 -9.69
CA MET A 167 -11.73 -3.02 -11.03
C MET A 167 -12.19 -4.47 -10.96
N ILE A 168 -12.94 -4.90 -11.97
CA ILE A 168 -13.27 -6.30 -12.20
C ILE A 168 -12.27 -6.82 -13.23
N GLN A 169 -11.55 -7.88 -12.88
CA GLN A 169 -10.52 -8.46 -13.72
C GLN A 169 -10.89 -9.89 -14.10
N GLU A 170 -11.06 -10.15 -15.39
CA GLU A 170 -11.38 -11.49 -15.92
C GLU A 170 -10.13 -12.23 -16.40
N SER A 171 -9.13 -11.48 -16.88
CA SER A 171 -7.81 -11.97 -17.28
C SER A 171 -6.73 -10.96 -16.89
N LEU A 172 -5.45 -11.35 -16.99
CA LEU A 172 -4.37 -10.42 -16.66
C LEU A 172 -4.36 -9.20 -17.60
N GLN A 173 -4.85 -9.34 -18.85
CA GLN A 173 -4.86 -8.29 -19.86
C GLN A 173 -6.12 -7.41 -19.84
N GLU A 174 -7.20 -7.86 -19.22
CA GLU A 174 -8.52 -7.23 -19.32
C GLU A 174 -9.05 -6.83 -17.94
N ALA A 175 -9.39 -5.55 -17.79
CA ALA A 175 -9.99 -5.03 -16.57
C ALA A 175 -11.09 -4.02 -16.90
N LYS A 176 -12.20 -4.14 -16.18
CA LYS A 176 -13.33 -3.23 -16.25
C LYS A 176 -13.32 -2.30 -15.04
N ILE A 177 -13.44 -1.01 -15.30
CA ILE A 177 -13.48 0.02 -14.26
C ILE A 177 -14.81 -0.10 -13.49
N MET A 178 -14.73 -0.20 -12.16
CA MET A 178 -15.89 -0.10 -11.27
C MET A 178 -16.16 1.36 -10.88
N ALA A 179 -17.29 1.62 -10.21
CA ALA A 179 -17.61 2.95 -9.70
C ALA A 179 -16.45 3.43 -8.82
N LEU A 180 -15.79 4.51 -9.25
CA LEU A 180 -14.54 4.94 -8.64
C LEU A 180 -14.76 5.64 -7.31
N SER A 181 -13.85 5.36 -6.37
CA SER A 181 -13.65 6.17 -5.17
C SER A 181 -12.58 7.25 -5.41
N LYS A 182 -12.18 7.97 -4.36
CA LYS A 182 -11.09 8.97 -4.40
C LYS A 182 -11.32 10.20 -5.30
N GLY A 183 -12.55 10.51 -5.68
CA GLY A 183 -12.92 11.78 -6.36
C GLY A 183 -13.10 11.69 -7.88
N PHE A 184 -12.96 10.50 -8.46
CA PHE A 184 -13.19 10.28 -9.89
C PHE A 184 -14.65 9.98 -10.19
N THR A 185 -15.16 10.45 -11.33
CA THR A 185 -16.53 10.19 -11.81
C THR A 185 -16.49 9.36 -13.09
N LEU A 186 -15.87 8.18 -13.07
CA LEU A 186 -15.88 7.27 -14.22
C LEU A 186 -17.13 6.39 -14.21
N ALA A 187 -17.71 6.19 -15.39
CA ALA A 187 -18.83 5.27 -15.58
C ALA A 187 -18.38 3.82 -15.37
N THR A 188 -19.27 3.00 -14.82
CA THR A 188 -19.04 1.56 -14.61
C THR A 188 -18.98 0.80 -15.94
N ASP A 189 -18.23 -0.31 -15.98
CA ASP A 189 -18.22 -1.29 -17.09
C ASP A 189 -17.45 -0.82 -18.35
N MET A 190 -16.49 0.10 -18.19
CA MET A 190 -15.57 0.48 -19.26
C MET A 190 -14.29 -0.36 -19.22
N ASP A 191 -13.85 -0.84 -20.39
CA ASP A 191 -12.58 -1.53 -20.55
C ASP A 191 -11.39 -0.56 -20.45
N LEU A 192 -10.57 -0.75 -19.41
CA LEU A 192 -9.45 0.13 -19.10
C LEU A 192 -8.36 0.12 -20.19
N GLY A 193 -8.03 -1.08 -20.69
CA GLY A 193 -7.00 -1.25 -21.70
C GLY A 193 -7.40 -0.61 -23.02
N HIS A 194 -8.65 -0.81 -23.43
CA HIS A 194 -9.22 -0.21 -24.63
C HIS A 194 -9.23 1.32 -24.56
N LEU A 195 -9.63 1.91 -23.43
CA LEU A 195 -9.64 3.35 -23.26
C LEU A 195 -8.25 3.98 -23.35
N LEU A 196 -7.25 3.34 -22.74
CA LEU A 196 -5.86 3.80 -22.80
C LEU A 196 -5.31 3.73 -24.22
N ILE A 197 -5.54 2.61 -24.93
CA ILE A 197 -5.14 2.46 -26.34
C ILE A 197 -5.84 3.52 -27.19
N GLN A 198 -7.15 3.70 -27.06
CA GLN A 198 -7.90 4.70 -27.82
C GLN A 198 -7.37 6.12 -27.61
N GLY A 199 -7.05 6.48 -26.36
CA GLY A 199 -6.44 7.77 -26.03
C GLY A 199 -5.08 7.95 -26.69
N TYR A 200 -4.22 6.93 -26.64
CA TYR A 200 -2.91 6.94 -27.30
C TYR A 200 -3.05 7.06 -28.83
N GLU A 201 -3.86 6.22 -29.48
CA GLU A 201 -4.05 6.19 -30.93
C GLU A 201 -4.51 7.54 -31.49
N THR A 202 -5.41 8.23 -30.76
CA THR A 202 -5.92 9.55 -31.14
C THR A 202 -4.80 10.59 -31.27
N HIS A 203 -3.73 10.44 -30.48
CA HIS A 203 -2.61 11.37 -30.45
C HIS A 203 -1.43 10.89 -31.31
N ARG A 204 -1.18 9.57 -31.39
CA ARG A 204 -0.21 8.99 -32.31
C ARG A 204 -0.52 9.32 -33.77
N ALA A 205 -1.77 9.11 -34.20
CA ALA A 205 -2.17 9.36 -35.59
C ALA A 205 -1.89 10.80 -36.05
N LYS A 206 -1.98 11.78 -35.14
CA LYS A 206 -1.67 13.18 -35.45
C LYS A 206 -0.18 13.42 -35.69
N LEU A 207 0.70 12.69 -35.01
CA LEU A 207 2.15 12.75 -35.23
C LEU A 207 2.55 12.04 -36.52
N ASP A 208 1.92 10.91 -36.82
CA ASP A 208 2.13 10.18 -38.07
C ASP A 208 1.73 11.01 -39.29
N ASP A 209 0.57 11.69 -39.25
CA ASP A 209 0.11 12.60 -40.30
C ASP A 209 1.07 13.79 -40.52
N GLN A 210 1.78 14.20 -39.48
CA GLN A 210 2.80 15.26 -39.52
C GLN A 210 4.18 14.75 -39.94
N GLN A 211 4.34 13.43 -40.15
CA GLN A 211 5.60 12.74 -40.49
C GLN A 211 6.76 13.04 -39.52
N GLU A 212 6.46 13.37 -38.26
CA GLU A 212 7.50 13.75 -37.31
C GLU A 212 8.22 12.52 -36.73
N ILE A 213 7.46 11.54 -36.21
CA ILE A 213 7.98 10.35 -35.53
C ILE A 213 6.97 9.21 -35.71
N LYS A 214 7.43 8.03 -36.11
CA LYS A 214 6.60 6.80 -36.15
C LYS A 214 6.73 6.06 -34.82
N LEU A 215 5.64 5.98 -34.06
CA LEU A 215 5.59 5.26 -32.79
C LEU A 215 4.95 3.87 -32.96
N PRO A 216 5.32 2.86 -32.13
CA PRO A 216 4.74 1.51 -32.22
C PRO A 216 3.28 1.44 -31.77
N ASP A 217 2.59 0.38 -32.17
CA ASP A 217 1.28 0.01 -31.61
C ASP A 217 1.44 -0.44 -30.15
N LEU A 218 0.42 -0.19 -29.32
CA LEU A 218 0.41 -0.64 -27.93
C LEU A 218 -0.38 -1.94 -27.79
N LYS A 219 0.17 -2.89 -27.01
CA LYS A 219 -0.51 -4.13 -26.66
C LYS A 219 -0.55 -4.30 -25.15
N ILE A 220 -1.75 -4.31 -24.57
CA ILE A 220 -1.90 -4.54 -23.13
C ILE A 220 -1.45 -5.97 -22.79
N ALA A 221 -0.43 -6.07 -21.97
CA ALA A 221 0.14 -7.33 -21.50
C ALA A 221 -0.32 -7.65 -20.07
N ALA A 222 -0.48 -6.62 -19.24
CA ALA A 222 -0.99 -6.78 -17.89
C ALA A 222 -1.68 -5.51 -17.37
N ILE A 223 -2.73 -5.70 -16.58
CA ILE A 223 -3.37 -4.69 -15.75
C ILE A 223 -3.38 -5.23 -14.32
N VAL A 224 -2.92 -4.46 -13.34
CA VAL A 224 -2.89 -4.90 -11.94
C VAL A 224 -3.18 -3.75 -10.99
N ASN A 225 -3.63 -4.09 -9.78
CA ASN A 225 -3.78 -3.13 -8.70
C ASN A 225 -2.39 -2.66 -8.22
N ASP A 226 -2.30 -1.47 -7.64
CA ASP A 226 -1.06 -0.90 -7.11
C ASP A 226 -0.43 -1.77 -6.01
N ALA A 227 -1.22 -2.37 -5.13
CA ALA A 227 -0.73 -3.30 -4.12
C ALA A 227 -0.15 -4.57 -4.77
N VAL A 228 -0.75 -5.04 -5.86
CA VAL A 228 -0.28 -6.20 -6.62
C VAL A 228 1.03 -5.88 -7.36
N ALA A 229 1.12 -4.74 -8.04
CA ALA A 229 2.36 -4.28 -8.67
C ALA A 229 3.50 -4.12 -7.65
N THR A 230 3.17 -3.59 -6.47
CA THR A 230 4.10 -3.48 -5.33
C THR A 230 4.58 -4.86 -4.89
N PHE A 231 3.68 -5.84 -4.76
CA PHE A 231 4.01 -7.22 -4.39
C PHE A 231 4.97 -7.89 -5.38
N ILE A 232 4.72 -7.68 -6.67
CA ILE A 232 5.56 -8.21 -7.75
C ILE A 232 6.95 -7.61 -7.70
N THR A 233 7.05 -6.29 -7.52
CA THR A 233 8.34 -5.60 -7.37
C THR A 233 9.09 -6.08 -6.14
N ALA A 234 8.39 -6.27 -5.01
CA ALA A 234 8.97 -6.75 -3.77
C ALA A 234 9.62 -8.13 -3.96
N ASN A 235 8.89 -9.07 -4.58
CA ASN A 235 9.40 -10.42 -4.84
C ASN A 235 10.54 -10.42 -5.86
N TYR A 236 10.46 -9.61 -6.92
CA TYR A 236 11.55 -9.49 -7.90
C TYR A 236 12.85 -8.99 -7.25
N ASN A 237 12.75 -7.95 -6.42
CA ASN A 237 13.90 -7.40 -5.70
C ASN A 237 14.45 -8.40 -4.67
N ALA A 238 13.58 -9.00 -3.86
CA ALA A 238 13.99 -9.96 -2.83
C ALA A 238 14.66 -11.21 -3.44
N GLN A 239 14.12 -11.73 -4.54
CA GLN A 239 14.73 -12.84 -5.28
C GLN A 239 16.14 -12.48 -5.77
N SER A 240 16.35 -11.24 -6.19
CA SER A 240 17.65 -10.76 -6.71
C SER A 240 18.65 -10.43 -5.61
N THR A 241 18.20 -9.99 -4.43
CA THR A 241 19.06 -9.56 -3.32
C THR A 241 19.37 -10.68 -2.32
N CYS A 242 18.37 -11.48 -1.94
CA CYS A 242 18.52 -12.48 -0.87
C CYS A 242 17.93 -13.86 -1.21
N GLY A 243 17.29 -14.02 -2.38
CA GLY A 243 16.70 -15.29 -2.82
C GLY A 243 15.50 -15.76 -1.98
N LYS A 244 14.95 -14.88 -1.12
CA LYS A 244 13.83 -15.21 -0.23
C LYS A 244 12.52 -14.68 -0.83
N PRO A 245 11.42 -15.46 -0.74
CA PRO A 245 10.11 -14.98 -1.17
C PRO A 245 9.57 -13.95 -0.19
N VAL A 246 8.75 -13.03 -0.70
CA VAL A 246 8.02 -12.04 0.09
C VAL A 246 6.56 -12.49 0.14
N PRO A 247 6.07 -13.09 1.24
CA PRO A 247 4.70 -13.62 1.34
C PRO A 247 3.62 -12.54 1.40
N MET A 248 3.99 -11.32 1.78
CA MET A 248 3.08 -10.19 1.90
C MET A 248 3.77 -8.89 1.52
N SER A 249 3.05 -8.01 0.84
CA SER A 249 3.40 -6.59 0.77
C SER A 249 2.19 -5.72 1.02
N PHE A 250 2.40 -4.49 1.49
CA PHE A 250 1.31 -3.55 1.70
C PHE A 250 1.69 -2.12 1.30
N ILE A 251 0.64 -1.35 1.01
CA ILE A 251 0.71 0.08 0.74
C ILE A 251 0.14 0.82 1.95
N CYS A 252 0.83 1.86 2.39
CA CYS A 252 0.27 2.86 3.30
C CYS A 252 0.67 4.26 2.81
N ALA A 253 -0.20 4.84 1.99
CA ALA A 253 -0.01 6.11 1.29
C ALA A 253 -1.22 7.03 1.56
N THR A 254 -1.85 7.56 0.50
CA THR A 254 -3.17 8.20 0.59
C THR A 254 -4.22 7.22 1.09
N GLY A 255 -4.14 5.96 0.66
CA GLY A 255 -4.92 4.85 1.19
C GLY A 255 -4.04 3.69 1.68
N THR A 256 -4.65 2.62 2.16
CA THR A 256 -3.96 1.37 2.52
C THR A 256 -4.59 0.15 1.86
N ASN A 257 -3.77 -0.80 1.44
CA ASN A 257 -4.18 -2.12 0.95
C ASN A 257 -3.00 -3.10 1.09
N ALA A 258 -3.25 -4.40 1.11
CA ALA A 258 -2.24 -5.44 1.12
C ALA A 258 -2.45 -6.48 0.01
N THR A 259 -1.35 -7.09 -0.42
CA THR A 259 -1.33 -8.22 -1.34
C THR A 259 -0.50 -9.35 -0.75
N VAL A 260 -1.00 -10.57 -0.93
CA VAL A 260 -0.40 -11.79 -0.37
C VAL A 260 -0.45 -12.93 -1.38
N THR A 261 0.23 -14.04 -1.09
CA THR A 261 0.01 -15.31 -1.79
C THR A 261 -0.84 -16.26 -0.95
N MET A 262 -1.85 -16.89 -1.56
CA MET A 262 -2.68 -17.90 -0.89
C MET A 262 -2.85 -19.15 -1.77
N PRO A 263 -2.82 -20.36 -1.19
CA PRO A 263 -3.20 -21.57 -1.91
C PRO A 263 -4.71 -21.56 -2.19
N LEU A 264 -5.13 -22.30 -3.21
CA LEU A 264 -6.54 -22.41 -3.61
C LEU A 264 -7.47 -22.87 -2.47
N SER A 265 -6.96 -23.67 -1.53
CA SER A 265 -7.74 -24.15 -0.38
C SER A 265 -8.02 -23.07 0.68
N SER A 266 -7.36 -21.92 0.61
CA SER A 266 -7.47 -20.85 1.61
C SER A 266 -8.44 -19.73 1.22
N PHE A 267 -9.08 -19.80 0.06
CA PHE A 267 -10.13 -18.86 -0.36
C PHE A 267 -11.26 -19.56 -1.12
N GLY A 268 -12.41 -18.91 -1.21
CA GLY A 268 -13.58 -19.47 -1.89
C GLY A 268 -13.33 -19.64 -3.39
N SER A 269 -13.47 -20.86 -3.92
CA SER A 269 -13.24 -21.15 -5.35
C SER A 269 -14.17 -20.38 -6.30
N PHE A 270 -15.31 -19.88 -5.82
CA PHE A 270 -16.22 -19.00 -6.57
C PHE A 270 -15.58 -17.66 -6.97
N LYS A 271 -14.44 -17.30 -6.38
CA LYS A 271 -13.69 -16.09 -6.69
C LYS A 271 -12.72 -16.26 -7.85
N LEU A 272 -12.48 -17.49 -8.30
CA LEU A 272 -11.54 -17.72 -9.39
C LEU A 272 -12.03 -17.03 -10.67
N PRO A 273 -11.10 -16.45 -11.46
CA PRO A 273 -11.44 -15.90 -12.76
C PRO A 273 -12.10 -16.97 -13.64
N CYS A 274 -13.07 -16.56 -14.45
CA CYS A 274 -13.96 -17.47 -15.19
C CYS A 274 -13.23 -18.43 -16.16
N HIS A 275 -12.01 -18.07 -16.55
CA HIS A 275 -11.19 -18.82 -17.52
C HIS A 275 -10.18 -19.78 -16.88
N VAL A 276 -10.07 -19.79 -15.54
CA VAL A 276 -9.16 -20.71 -14.84
C VAL A 276 -9.80 -22.08 -14.73
N ASP A 277 -9.26 -23.08 -15.45
CA ASP A 277 -9.72 -24.46 -15.33
C ASP A 277 -9.13 -25.11 -14.07
N LEU A 278 -10.00 -25.32 -13.07
CA LEU A 278 -9.67 -26.02 -11.82
C LEU A 278 -9.01 -27.40 -12.04
N ARG A 279 -9.26 -28.05 -13.17
CA ARG A 279 -8.70 -29.38 -13.51
C ARG A 279 -7.23 -29.31 -13.90
N GLU A 280 -6.75 -28.13 -14.31
CA GLU A 280 -5.36 -27.89 -14.68
C GLU A 280 -4.51 -27.44 -13.48
N LEU A 281 -5.15 -27.14 -12.34
CA LEU A 281 -4.49 -26.74 -11.11
C LEU A 281 -4.18 -27.95 -10.22
N SER A 282 -2.90 -28.16 -9.88
CA SER A 282 -2.53 -29.07 -8.79
C SER A 282 -2.85 -28.41 -7.44
N SER A 283 -3.82 -28.95 -6.71
CA SER A 283 -4.38 -28.36 -5.49
C SER A 283 -3.34 -28.07 -4.39
N ASN A 284 -2.24 -28.81 -4.36
CA ASN A 284 -1.27 -28.76 -3.25
C ASN A 284 -0.09 -27.80 -3.50
N SER A 285 0.07 -27.27 -4.71
CA SER A 285 1.22 -26.40 -5.05
C SER A 285 0.83 -25.11 -5.75
N THR A 286 -0.44 -24.91 -6.11
CA THR A 286 -0.91 -23.72 -6.82
C THR A 286 -1.20 -22.61 -5.81
N GLU A 287 -0.53 -21.47 -5.97
CA GLU A 287 -0.74 -20.27 -5.15
C GLU A 287 -1.12 -19.10 -6.04
N PHE A 288 -2.16 -18.38 -5.64
CA PHE A 288 -2.64 -17.19 -6.31
C PHE A 288 -2.10 -15.95 -5.59
N ILE A 289 -1.81 -14.91 -6.37
CA ILE A 289 -1.64 -13.57 -5.81
C ILE A 289 -3.03 -13.03 -5.48
N ILE A 290 -3.22 -12.63 -4.23
CA ILE A 290 -4.50 -12.16 -3.71
C ILE A 290 -4.39 -10.69 -3.37
N ASN A 291 -5.19 -9.87 -4.04
CA ASN A 291 -5.46 -8.51 -3.59
C ASN A 291 -6.47 -8.58 -2.43
N THR A 292 -6.03 -8.19 -1.23
CA THR A 292 -6.83 -8.43 -0.02
C THR A 292 -7.98 -7.45 0.12
N GLU A 293 -7.82 -6.20 -0.35
CA GLU A 293 -8.73 -5.10 -0.06
C GLU A 293 -9.05 -5.05 1.44
N TRP A 294 -8.02 -5.23 2.28
CA TRP A 294 -8.15 -5.38 3.74
C TRP A 294 -8.80 -4.16 4.40
N GLU A 295 -8.86 -3.04 3.69
CA GLU A 295 -9.33 -1.78 4.18
C GLU A 295 -10.87 -1.68 4.20
N MET A 296 -11.53 -2.57 3.46
CA MET A 296 -12.95 -2.56 3.19
C MET A 296 -13.79 -3.01 4.39
N LYS A 297 -15.07 -2.62 4.39
CA LYS A 297 -16.03 -2.78 5.49
C LYS A 297 -16.15 -4.19 6.08
N GLY A 298 -15.84 -5.25 5.34
CA GLY A 298 -15.91 -6.61 5.88
C GLY A 298 -14.91 -6.83 7.02
N ALA A 299 -13.81 -6.09 7.05
CA ALA A 299 -12.80 -6.13 8.11
C ALA A 299 -13.16 -5.25 9.34
N SER A 300 -14.33 -4.62 9.36
CA SER A 300 -14.69 -3.60 10.36
C SER A 300 -15.05 -4.16 11.74
N GLY A 301 -15.53 -5.41 11.82
CA GLY A 301 -16.03 -6.00 13.07
C GLY A 301 -15.04 -5.88 14.24
N PRO A 302 -13.78 -6.34 14.08
CA PRO A 302 -12.74 -6.19 15.10
C PRO A 302 -12.38 -4.73 15.46
N LEU A 303 -12.70 -3.76 14.59
CA LEU A 303 -12.40 -2.35 14.82
C LEU A 303 -13.42 -1.63 15.70
N GLN A 304 -14.55 -2.27 16.04
CA GLN A 304 -15.65 -1.60 16.73
C GLN A 304 -15.24 -0.92 18.04
N SER A 305 -14.34 -1.54 18.80
CA SER A 305 -13.81 -1.01 20.06
C SER A 305 -12.85 0.18 19.89
N TYR A 306 -12.43 0.46 18.66
CA TYR A 306 -11.51 1.56 18.32
C TYR A 306 -12.21 2.71 17.57
N ILE A 307 -13.45 2.51 17.13
CA ILE A 307 -14.26 3.55 16.48
C ILE A 307 -14.68 4.57 17.54
N THR A 308 -14.21 5.80 17.36
CA THR A 308 -14.54 6.94 18.23
C THR A 308 -15.56 7.87 17.58
N LYS A 309 -16.04 8.87 18.35
CA LYS A 309 -16.87 9.94 17.80
C LYS A 309 -16.19 10.71 16.66
N TRP A 310 -14.87 10.85 16.66
CA TRP A 310 -14.14 11.56 15.60
C TRP A 310 -14.06 10.73 14.32
N ASP A 311 -13.91 9.42 14.44
CA ASP A 311 -13.98 8.49 13.29
C ASP A 311 -15.37 8.55 12.65
N LEU A 312 -16.43 8.50 13.46
CA LEU A 312 -17.81 8.59 12.98
C LEU A 312 -18.13 9.93 12.30
N LEU A 313 -17.57 11.03 12.80
CA LEU A 313 -17.68 12.35 12.17
C LEU A 313 -16.97 12.39 10.81
N LEU A 314 -15.75 11.86 10.74
CA LEU A 314 -14.98 11.76 9.49
C LEU A 314 -15.72 10.89 8.47
N ASP A 315 -16.15 9.70 8.89
CA ASP A 315 -16.80 8.69 8.07
C ASP A 315 -18.11 9.18 7.45
N LYS A 316 -18.94 9.88 8.23
CA LYS A 316 -20.22 10.45 7.79
C LYS A 316 -20.07 11.34 6.55
N ASP A 317 -18.96 12.05 6.44
CA ASP A 317 -18.73 13.00 5.37
C ASP A 317 -17.97 12.38 4.17
N LEU A 318 -17.64 11.09 4.21
CA LEU A 318 -17.04 10.37 3.08
C LEU A 318 -18.06 10.17 1.94
N PRO A 319 -17.61 9.97 0.69
CA PRO A 319 -18.51 9.70 -0.42
C PRO A 319 -19.41 8.48 -0.19
N ILE A 320 -18.88 7.46 0.49
CA ILE A 320 -19.60 6.24 0.86
C ILE A 320 -19.27 5.93 2.34
N PRO A 321 -20.07 6.43 3.29
CA PRO A 321 -19.86 6.18 4.71
C PRO A 321 -19.85 4.67 5.03
N GLY A 322 -18.96 4.27 5.93
CA GLY A 322 -18.77 2.90 6.41
C GLY A 322 -18.01 1.98 5.46
N GLN A 323 -17.57 2.46 4.30
CA GLN A 323 -17.03 1.59 3.26
C GLN A 323 -15.58 1.13 3.51
N GLN A 324 -14.72 2.00 4.05
CA GLN A 324 -13.27 1.74 4.17
C GLN A 324 -12.72 2.12 5.56
N PRO A 325 -13.11 1.38 6.62
CA PRO A 325 -12.80 1.77 8.00
C PRO A 325 -11.33 1.74 8.36
N TYR A 326 -10.59 0.79 7.82
CA TYR A 326 -9.14 0.74 8.01
C TYR A 326 -8.44 1.92 7.35
N ASP A 327 -8.93 2.34 6.19
CA ASP A 327 -8.37 3.42 5.40
C ASP A 327 -8.43 4.73 6.19
N TYR A 328 -9.61 5.10 6.71
CA TYR A 328 -9.73 6.33 7.48
C TYR A 328 -9.04 6.33 8.84
N MET A 329 -8.73 5.17 9.40
CA MET A 329 -8.02 5.07 10.68
C MET A 329 -6.49 5.04 10.55
N THR A 330 -5.96 4.66 9.39
CA THR A 330 -4.52 4.37 9.24
C THR A 330 -3.85 5.10 8.09
N ALA A 331 -4.58 5.49 7.05
CA ALA A 331 -3.99 6.03 5.84
C ALA A 331 -3.77 7.55 5.90
N GLY A 332 -2.80 8.00 5.11
CA GLY A 332 -2.33 9.38 5.09
C GLY A 332 -3.35 10.40 4.58
N ARG A 333 -4.46 10.00 3.94
CA ARG A 333 -5.54 10.94 3.59
C ARG A 333 -6.29 11.46 4.82
N TYR A 334 -6.34 10.68 5.90
CA TYR A 334 -7.31 10.88 6.97
C TYR A 334 -6.68 11.21 8.32
N ILE A 335 -5.40 10.86 8.55
CA ILE A 335 -4.68 11.18 9.79
C ILE A 335 -4.73 12.68 10.12
N GLY A 336 -4.52 13.55 9.13
CA GLY A 336 -4.61 15.00 9.32
C GLY A 336 -6.00 15.47 9.73
N GLU A 337 -7.04 14.88 9.15
CA GLU A 337 -8.43 15.23 9.46
C GLU A 337 -8.87 14.72 10.83
N LEU A 338 -8.46 13.51 11.22
CA LEU A 338 -8.67 13.00 12.59
C LEU A 338 -8.02 13.92 13.63
N ALA A 339 -6.77 14.33 13.40
CA ALA A 339 -6.08 15.27 14.28
C ALA A 339 -6.81 16.62 14.36
N ARG A 340 -7.31 17.13 13.22
CA ARG A 340 -8.10 18.38 13.17
C ARG A 340 -9.39 18.26 13.98
N LEU A 341 -10.17 17.20 13.76
CA LEU A 341 -11.44 16.96 14.45
C LEU A 341 -11.25 16.85 15.96
N MET A 342 -10.22 16.13 16.40
CA MET A 342 -9.85 16.03 17.81
C MET A 342 -9.42 17.38 18.39
N ALA A 343 -8.61 18.16 17.67
CA ALA A 343 -8.14 19.46 18.15
C ALA A 343 -9.28 20.48 18.28
N VAL A 344 -10.17 20.55 17.29
CA VAL A 344 -11.35 21.42 17.36
C VAL A 344 -12.26 21.03 18.52
N ASP A 345 -12.53 19.73 18.70
CA ASP A 345 -13.33 19.26 19.82
C ASP A 345 -12.68 19.59 21.16
N PHE A 346 -11.37 19.35 21.31
CA PHE A 346 -10.65 19.67 22.55
C PHE A 346 -10.72 21.17 22.87
N PHE A 347 -10.36 22.04 21.91
CA PHE A 347 -10.32 23.48 22.13
C PHE A 347 -11.71 24.09 22.43
N THR A 348 -12.76 23.58 21.78
CA THR A 348 -14.11 24.11 21.96
C THR A 348 -14.81 23.52 23.19
N SER A 349 -14.70 22.21 23.42
CA SER A 349 -15.42 21.52 24.50
C SER A 349 -14.69 21.60 25.85
N GLN A 350 -13.36 21.49 25.86
CA GLN A 350 -12.57 21.43 27.09
C GLN A 350 -12.02 22.80 27.49
N TRP A 351 -11.57 23.59 26.52
CA TRP A 351 -11.01 24.92 26.76
C TRP A 351 -11.97 26.07 26.50
N HIS A 352 -13.19 25.76 26.04
CA HIS A 352 -14.25 26.75 25.79
C HIS A 352 -13.83 27.89 24.86
N ILE A 353 -12.90 27.63 23.94
CA ILE A 353 -12.51 28.55 22.88
C ILE A 353 -13.63 28.55 21.85
N SER A 354 -14.13 29.73 21.50
CA SER A 354 -15.15 29.86 20.47
C SER A 354 -14.61 29.37 19.12
N GLU A 355 -15.39 28.58 18.38
CA GLU A 355 -14.94 28.03 17.10
C GLU A 355 -14.55 29.15 16.12
N VAL A 356 -15.24 30.29 16.13
CA VAL A 356 -14.91 31.45 15.26
C VAL A 356 -13.55 32.08 15.57
N ASP A 357 -13.04 31.89 16.78
CA ASP A 357 -11.74 32.40 17.22
C ASP A 357 -10.59 31.49 16.80
N LEU A 358 -10.87 30.22 16.47
CA LEU A 358 -9.88 29.27 15.97
C LEU A 358 -9.37 29.64 14.57
N PRO A 359 -8.12 29.26 14.21
CA PRO A 359 -7.57 29.38 12.87
C PRO A 359 -8.54 28.91 11.80
N LEU A 360 -8.64 29.65 10.70
CA LEU A 360 -9.55 29.32 9.60
C LEU A 360 -9.34 27.90 9.08
N ARG A 361 -8.07 27.48 8.92
CA ARG A 361 -7.75 26.13 8.48
C ARG A 361 -8.25 25.07 9.47
N LEU A 362 -8.19 25.27 10.79
CA LEU A 362 -8.77 24.30 11.74
C LEU A 362 -10.29 24.13 11.58
N ARG A 363 -11.00 25.13 11.06
CA ARG A 363 -12.44 25.04 10.76
C ARG A 363 -12.75 24.42 9.40
N GLN A 364 -11.75 24.29 8.53
CA GLN A 364 -11.91 23.74 7.19
C GLN A 364 -11.59 22.25 7.19
N ARG A 365 -12.52 21.45 6.68
CA ARG A 365 -12.33 20.01 6.48
C ARG A 365 -11.11 19.72 5.60
N ASN A 366 -10.34 18.68 5.94
CA ASN A 366 -9.17 18.20 5.21
C ASN A 366 -8.07 19.26 5.01
N SER A 367 -8.01 20.28 5.88
CA SER A 367 -7.06 21.38 5.75
C SER A 367 -5.68 21.07 6.31
N LEU A 368 -5.58 20.11 7.24
CA LEU A 368 -4.33 19.73 7.87
C LEU A 368 -3.66 18.64 7.04
N ALA A 369 -2.50 18.97 6.49
CA ALA A 369 -1.68 18.01 5.79
C ALA A 369 -1.10 17.00 6.77
N THR A 370 -1.12 15.73 6.40
CA THR A 370 -0.50 14.63 7.17
C THR A 370 0.99 14.86 7.41
N ALA A 371 1.71 15.47 6.45
CA ALA A 371 3.11 15.85 6.63
C ALA A 371 3.31 16.84 7.79
N PHE A 372 2.47 17.87 7.89
CA PHE A 372 2.52 18.85 8.99
C PHE A 372 2.28 18.18 10.35
N ILE A 373 1.23 17.36 10.45
CA ILE A 373 0.92 16.62 11.68
C ILE A 373 2.06 15.68 12.07
N GLY A 374 2.69 15.04 11.10
CA GLY A 374 3.86 14.20 11.32
C GLY A 374 5.05 14.97 11.87
N THR A 375 5.42 16.09 11.23
CA THR A 375 6.53 16.95 11.70
C THR A 375 6.25 17.49 13.10
N LEU A 376 5.03 17.97 13.36
CA LEU A 376 4.65 18.48 14.68
C LEU A 376 4.74 17.41 15.76
N GLY A 377 4.28 16.18 15.48
CA GLY A 377 4.34 15.05 16.41
C GLY A 377 5.76 14.54 16.69
N ASP A 378 6.72 14.81 15.81
CA ASP A 378 8.10 14.35 15.96
C ASP A 378 8.95 15.21 16.89
N THR A 379 8.60 16.49 17.03
CA THR A 379 9.43 17.44 17.78
C THR A 379 9.54 17.08 19.25
N THR A 380 10.74 17.23 19.82
CA THR A 380 11.00 17.07 21.25
C THR A 380 10.55 18.32 22.02
N THR A 381 10.05 18.12 23.24
CA THR A 381 9.70 19.21 24.17
C THR A 381 10.44 19.05 25.50
N SER A 382 11.56 18.33 25.49
CA SER A 382 12.27 17.83 26.68
C SER A 382 12.96 18.89 27.54
N GLY A 383 12.88 20.19 27.19
CA GLY A 383 12.91 21.23 28.21
C GLY A 383 13.54 22.56 27.83
N SER A 384 14.03 22.75 26.60
CA SER A 384 14.54 24.07 26.20
C SER A 384 13.38 25.00 25.84
N ARG A 385 13.56 26.31 26.09
CA ARG A 385 12.57 27.33 25.67
C ARG A 385 12.43 27.36 24.15
N ASP A 386 13.54 27.16 23.43
CA ASP A 386 13.58 27.19 21.97
C ASP A 386 12.77 26.05 21.33
N GLU A 387 12.76 24.85 21.94
CA GLU A 387 11.93 23.72 21.51
C GLU A 387 10.44 24.02 21.65
N LYS A 388 10.06 24.66 22.77
CA LYS A 388 8.67 25.07 23.02
C LYS A 388 8.22 26.16 22.06
N ASP A 389 9.09 27.12 21.78
CA ASP A 389 8.81 28.20 20.83
C ASP A 389 8.72 27.66 19.38
N SER A 390 9.48 26.62 19.04
CA SER A 390 9.45 25.97 17.71
C SER A 390 8.08 25.39 17.34
N ILE A 391 7.42 24.67 18.26
CA ILE A 391 6.07 24.10 17.99
C ILE A 391 5.01 25.19 17.85
N VAL A 392 5.16 26.30 18.57
CA VAL A 392 4.29 27.47 18.42
C VAL A 392 4.47 28.10 17.04
N VAL A 393 5.72 28.35 16.62
CA VAL A 393 6.02 28.93 15.31
C VAL A 393 5.52 28.05 14.17
N MET A 394 5.66 26.73 14.27
CA MET A 394 5.10 25.79 13.28
C MET A 394 3.57 25.92 13.19
N CYS A 395 2.88 25.96 14.33
CA CYS A 395 1.44 26.13 14.36
C CYS A 395 1.01 27.51 13.84
N GLU A 396 1.70 28.59 14.17
CA GLU A 396 1.40 29.93 13.64
C GLU A 396 1.59 30.03 12.13
N THR A 397 2.62 29.34 11.60
CA THR A 397 2.94 29.34 10.16
C THR A 397 1.89 28.58 9.37
N GLU A 398 1.55 27.37 9.80
CA GLU A 398 0.60 26.51 9.08
C GLU A 398 -0.87 26.86 9.39
N LEU A 399 -1.15 27.33 10.60
CA LEU A 399 -2.48 27.62 11.13
C LEU A 399 -2.54 29.06 11.68
N PRO A 400 -2.41 30.09 10.82
CA PRO A 400 -2.41 31.48 11.27
C PRO A 400 -3.73 31.82 11.97
N SER A 401 -3.61 32.61 13.04
CA SER A 401 -4.76 33.06 13.84
C SER A 401 -5.73 33.90 12.99
N THR A 402 -7.03 33.80 13.29
CA THR A 402 -8.05 34.55 12.57
C THR A 402 -7.93 36.06 12.85
N SER A 403 -8.05 36.89 11.81
CA SER A 403 -8.05 38.35 11.96
C SER A 403 -9.16 38.79 12.92
N ASN A 404 -8.81 39.62 13.92
CA ASN A 404 -9.69 40.08 15.01
C ASN A 404 -10.01 39.07 16.12
N SER A 405 -9.48 37.84 16.07
CA SER A 405 -9.54 36.91 17.20
C SER A 405 -8.61 37.36 18.32
N LYS A 406 -9.04 37.13 19.57
CA LYS A 406 -8.17 37.31 20.75
C LYS A 406 -7.30 36.08 21.02
N TRP A 407 -7.65 34.95 20.42
CA TRP A 407 -6.92 33.71 20.56
C TRP A 407 -5.64 33.74 19.71
N LYS A 408 -4.56 33.20 20.27
CA LYS A 408 -3.26 33.03 19.62
C LYS A 408 -2.67 31.70 20.05
N TRP A 409 -1.79 31.15 19.21
CA TRP A 409 -1.00 30.00 19.61
C TRP A 409 -0.08 30.37 20.77
N ASP A 410 -0.05 29.48 21.73
CA ASP A 410 0.90 29.44 22.83
C ASP A 410 1.42 28.00 22.96
N TYR A 411 2.34 27.78 23.89
CA TYR A 411 2.92 26.46 24.09
C TYR A 411 1.86 25.41 24.44
N GLU A 412 0.87 25.75 25.28
CA GLU A 412 -0.13 24.78 25.73
C GLU A 412 -1.00 24.31 24.56
N SER A 413 -1.52 25.24 23.75
CA SER A 413 -2.32 24.95 22.56
C SER A 413 -1.54 24.20 21.49
N ALA A 414 -0.30 24.62 21.20
CA ALA A 414 0.56 23.92 20.26
C ALA A 414 0.91 22.50 20.74
N ASN A 415 1.18 22.34 22.04
CA ASN A 415 1.46 21.04 22.64
C ASN A 415 0.22 20.13 22.64
N ALA A 416 -0.98 20.67 22.83
CA ALA A 416 -2.22 19.90 22.73
C ALA A 416 -2.41 19.34 21.31
N LEU A 417 -2.22 20.14 20.27
CA LEU A 417 -2.27 19.65 18.88
C LEU A 417 -1.18 18.60 18.60
N ARG A 418 0.02 18.79 19.15
CA ARG A 418 1.12 17.83 19.06
C ARG A 418 0.80 16.49 19.72
N GLU A 419 0.28 16.48 20.94
CA GLU A 419 -0.08 15.23 21.64
C GLU A 419 -1.26 14.52 20.95
N ILE A 420 -2.22 15.27 20.39
CA ILE A 420 -3.25 14.72 19.51
C ILE A 420 -2.62 14.05 18.28
N ALA A 421 -1.67 14.72 17.60
CA ALA A 421 -0.96 14.16 16.46
C ALA A 421 -0.26 12.83 16.80
N ILE A 422 0.44 12.78 17.94
CA ILE A 422 1.10 11.57 18.45
C ILE A 422 0.07 10.47 18.75
N ARG A 423 -1.05 10.81 19.40
CA ARG A 423 -2.12 9.86 19.72
C ARG A 423 -2.74 9.25 18.47
N VAL A 424 -3.02 10.07 17.45
CA VAL A 424 -3.54 9.60 16.14
C VAL A 424 -2.55 8.66 15.47
N ARG A 425 -1.26 9.04 15.39
CA ARG A 425 -0.21 8.17 14.80
C ARG A 425 -0.13 6.84 15.54
N LYS A 426 -0.04 6.85 16.87
CA LYS A 426 0.12 5.63 17.67
C LYS A 426 -1.02 4.63 17.48
N ARG A 427 -2.26 5.11 17.34
CA ARG A 427 -3.39 4.21 17.01
C ARG A 427 -3.25 3.67 15.59
N ALA A 428 -2.93 4.52 14.62
CA ALA A 428 -2.76 4.10 13.23
C ALA A 428 -1.68 3.01 13.09
N THR A 429 -0.53 3.19 13.73
CA THR A 429 0.60 2.24 13.68
C THR A 429 0.27 0.93 14.39
N MET A 430 -0.46 0.97 15.51
CA MET A 430 -0.98 -0.22 16.19
C MET A 430 -1.95 -1.02 15.32
N LEU A 431 -2.91 -0.35 14.69
CA LEU A 431 -3.89 -0.98 13.80
C LEU A 431 -3.20 -1.63 12.59
N THR A 432 -2.25 -0.93 11.98
CA THR A 432 -1.43 -1.47 10.88
C THR A 432 -0.62 -2.68 11.32
N GLY A 433 0.10 -2.61 12.45
CA GLY A 433 0.88 -3.74 12.98
C GLY A 433 0.02 -4.96 13.29
N SER A 434 -1.16 -4.76 13.87
CA SER A 434 -2.12 -5.84 14.16
C SER A 434 -2.65 -6.50 12.89
N ALA A 435 -2.95 -5.72 11.85
CA ALA A 435 -3.40 -6.25 10.56
C ALA A 435 -2.30 -7.04 9.84
N ILE A 436 -1.03 -6.61 9.94
CA ILE A 436 0.12 -7.34 9.38
C ILE A 436 0.26 -8.72 10.04
N ILE A 437 0.27 -8.77 11.38
CA ILE A 437 0.33 -10.05 12.11
C ILE A 437 -0.85 -10.95 11.76
N ALA A 438 -2.06 -10.40 11.76
CA ALA A 438 -3.28 -11.12 11.40
C ALA A 438 -3.19 -11.73 9.99
N MET A 439 -2.67 -10.96 9.02
CA MET A 439 -2.53 -11.40 7.64
C MET A 439 -1.46 -12.48 7.48
N LEU A 440 -0.30 -12.32 8.14
CA LEU A 440 0.77 -13.32 8.12
C LEU A 440 0.34 -14.65 8.73
N LEU A 441 -0.48 -14.62 9.79
CA LEU A 441 -1.14 -15.80 10.35
C LEU A 441 -2.19 -16.37 9.37
N CYS A 442 -2.95 -15.52 8.69
CA CYS A 442 -3.99 -15.92 7.75
C CYS A 442 -3.43 -16.70 6.56
N ILE A 443 -2.29 -16.26 6.03
CA ILE A 443 -1.59 -16.92 4.93
C ILE A 443 -0.61 -18.01 5.40
N ARG A 444 -0.56 -18.28 6.71
CA ARG A 444 0.31 -19.29 7.34
C ARG A 444 1.81 -19.05 7.14
N ALA A 445 2.20 -17.82 6.84
CA ALA A 445 3.60 -17.41 6.76
C ALA A 445 4.21 -17.25 8.17
N LEU A 446 3.38 -16.86 9.15
CA LEU A 446 3.74 -16.82 10.56
C LEU A 446 3.01 -17.93 11.33
N LYS A 447 3.71 -18.57 12.27
CA LYS A 447 3.16 -19.58 13.18
C LYS A 447 2.86 -18.95 14.55
N SER A 448 1.96 -19.57 15.31
CA SER A 448 1.66 -19.15 16.68
C SER A 448 1.38 -20.36 17.57
N ASP A 449 1.97 -20.38 18.76
CA ASP A 449 1.74 -21.40 19.79
C ASP A 449 0.39 -21.22 20.50
N LYS A 450 -0.15 -19.99 20.47
CA LYS A 450 -1.45 -19.65 21.04
C LYS A 450 -2.62 -20.11 20.16
N LEU A 451 -2.37 -20.42 18.89
CA LEU A 451 -3.38 -20.93 17.97
C LEU A 451 -3.42 -22.46 18.02
N LEU A 452 -4.45 -23.00 18.63
CA LEU A 452 -4.84 -24.40 18.51
C LEU A 452 -5.56 -24.61 17.16
N ASP A 453 -4.87 -24.43 16.04
CA ASP A 453 -5.39 -24.87 14.74
C ASP A 453 -4.89 -26.30 14.46
N PRO A 454 -5.78 -27.31 14.38
CA PRO A 454 -5.41 -28.67 14.02
C PRO A 454 -4.64 -28.74 12.69
N GLU A 455 -4.86 -27.80 11.76
CA GLU A 455 -4.15 -27.74 10.48
C GLU A 455 -2.74 -27.15 10.62
N LEU A 456 -2.51 -26.17 11.52
CA LEU A 456 -1.16 -25.63 11.80
C LEU A 456 -0.27 -26.65 12.52
N LEU A 457 -0.85 -27.55 13.32
CA LEU A 457 -0.15 -28.63 14.01
C LEU A 457 0.17 -29.81 13.08
N SER A 458 -0.49 -29.90 11.92
CA SER A 458 -0.40 -31.06 11.01
C SER A 458 0.78 -31.03 10.03
N SER A 459 1.54 -29.93 9.93
CA SER A 459 2.71 -29.86 9.03
C SER A 459 3.95 -30.60 9.56
N HIS A 460 3.85 -31.37 10.64
CA HIS A 460 4.88 -32.32 11.06
C HIS A 460 4.65 -33.70 10.41
N SER A 461 5.07 -33.87 9.14
CA SER A 461 5.70 -35.09 8.57
C SER A 461 5.42 -35.24 7.08
N THR A 462 6.49 -35.18 6.27
CA THR A 462 6.78 -36.19 5.23
C THR A 462 8.26 -36.05 4.82
N ALA A 463 9.16 -36.56 5.64
CA ALA A 463 10.46 -37.04 5.20
C ALA A 463 10.69 -38.42 5.86
N PRO A 464 11.20 -39.44 5.16
CA PRO A 464 11.34 -40.78 5.73
C PRO A 464 12.39 -40.76 6.83
N SER A 465 12.04 -41.36 7.97
CA SER A 465 12.89 -41.51 9.15
C SER A 465 14.12 -42.37 8.87
N GLU A 466 15.31 -41.78 8.91
CA GLU A 466 16.54 -42.49 9.27
C GLU A 466 16.80 -42.30 10.77
N GLN A 467 16.95 -43.43 11.46
CA GLN A 467 17.24 -43.49 12.89
C GLN A 467 18.65 -42.96 13.16
N VAL A 468 18.78 -41.88 13.94
CA VAL A 468 20.02 -41.57 14.66
C VAL A 468 19.69 -41.21 16.10
N GLN A 469 20.49 -41.80 17.00
CA GLN A 469 20.37 -41.79 18.44
C GLN A 469 20.62 -40.41 19.05
N SER A 470 20.04 -40.23 20.23
CA SER A 470 20.17 -39.10 21.15
C SER A 470 21.62 -38.71 21.48
N SER A 471 21.96 -37.44 21.26
CA SER A 471 22.68 -36.59 22.21
C SER A 471 22.91 -35.20 21.63
N ASP A 472 22.77 -34.20 22.50
CA ASP A 472 23.34 -32.85 22.45
C ASP A 472 22.35 -31.69 22.25
N VAL A 473 22.56 -30.70 23.12
CA VAL A 473 21.84 -29.44 23.26
C VAL A 473 22.07 -28.63 21.98
N GLU A 474 21.11 -28.66 21.06
CA GLU A 474 21.11 -27.79 19.88
C GLU A 474 20.83 -26.36 20.31
N ALA A 475 21.84 -25.50 20.16
CA ALA A 475 21.65 -24.07 20.06
C ALA A 475 20.58 -23.80 19.00
N THR A 476 19.48 -23.14 19.38
CA THR A 476 18.42 -22.72 18.46
C THR A 476 19.06 -21.93 17.32
N ALA A 477 19.14 -22.53 16.12
CA ALA A 477 19.52 -21.80 14.92
C ALA A 477 18.55 -20.61 14.77
N GLU A 478 19.07 -19.40 14.59
CA GLU A 478 18.23 -18.23 14.33
C GLU A 478 17.45 -18.48 13.03
N GLU A 479 16.12 -18.51 13.13
CA GLU A 479 15.26 -18.60 11.94
C GLU A 479 15.44 -17.32 11.11
N ASP A 480 15.58 -17.50 9.81
CA ASP A 480 15.68 -16.39 8.87
C ASP A 480 14.46 -15.45 8.98
N PRO A 481 14.65 -14.12 8.90
CA PRO A 481 13.54 -13.17 9.01
C PRO A 481 12.53 -13.35 7.89
N LEU A 482 11.24 -13.20 8.25
CA LEU A 482 10.13 -13.17 7.31
C LEU A 482 10.03 -11.78 6.69
N LEU A 483 10.14 -11.69 5.36
CA LEU A 483 10.16 -10.41 4.68
C LEU A 483 8.75 -9.88 4.42
N VAL A 484 8.50 -8.61 4.71
CA VAL A 484 7.26 -7.92 4.34
C VAL A 484 7.60 -6.67 3.52
N GLY A 485 7.12 -6.64 2.27
CA GLY A 485 7.31 -5.48 1.41
C GLY A 485 6.41 -4.32 1.82
N TYR A 486 6.93 -3.09 1.81
CA TYR A 486 6.09 -1.90 2.05
C TYR A 486 6.37 -0.77 1.07
N THR A 487 5.35 0.05 0.80
CA THR A 487 5.51 1.32 0.11
C THR A 487 4.44 2.32 0.53
N GLY A 488 4.58 3.57 0.08
CA GLY A 488 3.61 4.62 0.30
C GLY A 488 4.12 5.77 1.16
N GLY A 489 3.67 6.99 0.84
CA GLY A 489 4.20 8.20 1.46
C GLY A 489 3.90 8.32 2.95
N CYS A 490 2.84 7.70 3.46
CA CYS A 490 2.51 7.77 4.89
C CYS A 490 3.52 6.94 5.69
N ILE A 491 3.68 5.66 5.39
CA ILE A 491 4.63 4.82 6.12
C ILE A 491 6.09 5.26 5.95
N THR A 492 6.46 5.77 4.77
CA THR A 492 7.85 6.17 4.48
C THR A 492 8.22 7.55 5.02
N HIS A 493 7.30 8.51 5.00
CA HIS A 493 7.63 9.92 5.30
C HIS A 493 6.95 10.48 6.56
N PHE A 494 5.94 9.81 7.11
CA PHE A 494 5.40 10.19 8.41
C PHE A 494 6.40 9.80 9.51
N PRO A 495 6.96 10.76 10.28
CA PRO A 495 8.00 10.47 11.25
C PRO A 495 7.60 9.40 12.26
N LYS A 496 8.52 8.45 12.51
CA LYS A 496 8.36 7.28 13.39
C LYS A 496 7.24 6.30 13.02
N TYR A 497 6.53 6.48 11.90
CA TYR A 497 5.41 5.61 11.55
C TYR A 497 5.90 4.17 11.33
N LEU A 498 6.89 3.97 10.44
CA LEU A 498 7.49 2.66 10.20
C LEU A 498 8.07 2.05 11.48
N ASP A 499 8.84 2.82 12.26
CA ASP A 499 9.47 2.35 13.50
C ASP A 499 8.44 1.88 14.53
N GLU A 500 7.33 2.61 14.68
CA GLU A 500 6.25 2.23 15.58
C GLU A 500 5.49 1.00 15.06
N VAL A 501 5.26 0.87 13.76
CA VAL A 501 4.68 -0.35 13.17
C VAL A 501 5.59 -1.55 13.43
N GLN A 502 6.91 -1.42 13.21
CA GLN A 502 7.89 -2.47 13.51
C GLN A 502 7.86 -2.83 15.00
N SER A 503 7.84 -1.84 15.89
CA SER A 503 7.75 -2.09 17.33
C SER A 503 6.51 -2.88 17.73
N TRP A 504 5.35 -2.58 17.12
CA TRP A 504 4.12 -3.35 17.31
C TRP A 504 4.24 -4.77 16.77
N VAL A 505 4.75 -4.94 15.55
CA VAL A 505 4.96 -6.25 14.93
C VAL A 505 5.91 -7.12 15.77
N ASP A 506 7.01 -6.56 16.27
CA ASP A 506 7.96 -7.27 17.13
C ASP A 506 7.37 -7.64 18.49
N ARG A 507 6.56 -6.74 19.08
CA ARG A 507 5.86 -7.00 20.33
C ARG A 507 4.84 -8.13 20.16
N LEU A 508 4.03 -8.07 19.10
CA LEU A 508 2.98 -9.04 18.84
C LEU A 508 3.56 -10.40 18.45
N THR A 509 4.60 -10.44 17.62
CA THR A 509 5.29 -11.69 17.23
C THR A 509 5.83 -12.43 18.44
N ARG A 510 6.51 -11.73 19.37
CA ARG A 510 7.01 -12.32 20.62
C ARG A 510 5.89 -12.76 21.56
N ASP A 511 4.72 -12.11 21.52
CA ASP A 511 3.60 -12.50 22.36
C ASP A 511 2.94 -13.79 21.88
N ILE A 512 2.86 -14.03 20.57
CA ILE A 512 2.12 -15.16 19.99
C ILE A 512 2.97 -16.40 19.71
N ASN A 513 4.28 -16.28 19.75
CA ASN A 513 5.20 -17.33 19.33
C ASN A 513 6.40 -17.42 20.29
N SER A 514 6.75 -18.64 20.69
CA SER A 514 7.95 -18.94 21.47
C SER A 514 9.21 -19.12 20.60
N SER A 515 9.05 -19.24 19.28
CA SER A 515 10.16 -19.30 18.32
C SER A 515 10.90 -17.95 18.20
N SER A 516 12.11 -17.99 17.63
CA SER A 516 12.93 -16.82 17.32
C SER A 516 12.56 -16.11 16.01
N GLN A 517 11.46 -16.50 15.34
CA GLN A 517 11.02 -15.89 14.08
C GLN A 517 10.88 -14.37 14.22
N THR A 518 11.59 -13.64 13.36
CA THR A 518 11.48 -12.18 13.24
C THR A 518 10.80 -11.79 11.93
N ILE A 519 10.29 -10.56 11.85
CA ILE A 519 9.69 -9.98 10.64
C ILE A 519 10.48 -8.74 10.27
N GLU A 520 10.91 -8.66 9.01
CA GLU A 520 11.70 -7.55 8.49
C GLU A 520 10.95 -6.83 7.37
N PHE A 521 10.81 -5.51 7.52
CA PHE A 521 10.21 -4.67 6.49
C PHE A 521 11.22 -4.27 5.42
N ILE A 522 10.91 -4.58 4.16
CA ILE A 522 11.73 -4.19 3.01
C ILE A 522 11.04 -3.09 2.20
N PRO A 523 11.72 -1.97 1.89
CA PRO A 523 11.14 -0.89 1.10
C PRO A 523 10.98 -1.31 -0.36
N VAL A 524 9.82 -1.00 -0.93
CA VAL A 524 9.51 -1.21 -2.35
C VAL A 524 9.43 0.14 -3.05
N VAL A 525 10.56 0.56 -3.60
CA VAL A 525 10.67 1.81 -4.37
C VAL A 525 10.05 1.61 -5.75
N ASP A 526 9.22 2.56 -6.19
CA ASP A 526 8.57 2.55 -7.51
C ASP A 526 7.73 1.31 -7.83
N GLY A 527 7.17 0.65 -6.81
CA GLY A 527 6.42 -0.60 -6.95
C GLY A 527 5.33 -0.58 -8.04
N GLY A 528 4.61 0.53 -8.20
CA GLY A 528 3.59 0.67 -9.23
C GLY A 528 4.14 0.60 -10.66
N ILE A 529 5.22 1.33 -10.96
CA ILE A 529 5.82 1.36 -12.31
C ILE A 529 6.63 0.09 -12.58
N LEU A 530 7.46 -0.34 -11.62
CA LEU A 530 8.32 -1.50 -11.81
C LEU A 530 7.50 -2.79 -11.88
N GLY A 531 6.47 -2.95 -11.05
CA GLY A 531 5.62 -4.13 -11.04
C GLY A 531 4.86 -4.32 -12.35
N ALA A 532 4.25 -3.25 -12.86
CA ALA A 532 3.63 -3.25 -14.18
C ALA A 532 4.63 -3.56 -15.29
N GLY A 533 5.83 -2.95 -15.25
CA GLY A 533 6.89 -3.21 -16.22
C GLY A 533 7.36 -4.67 -16.20
N ILE A 534 7.58 -5.26 -15.02
CA ILE A 534 7.98 -6.66 -14.88
C ILE A 534 6.95 -7.57 -15.56
N LEU A 535 5.66 -7.37 -15.29
CA LEU A 535 4.60 -8.17 -15.92
C LEU A 535 4.53 -7.99 -17.43
N ALA A 536 4.66 -6.75 -17.91
CA ALA A 536 4.55 -6.46 -19.34
C ALA A 536 5.70 -7.07 -20.14
N CYS A 537 6.93 -6.93 -19.63
CA CYS A 537 8.14 -7.40 -20.28
C CYS A 537 8.35 -8.93 -20.16
N THR A 538 7.71 -9.60 -19.20
CA THR A 538 7.80 -11.07 -19.06
C THR A 538 6.82 -11.83 -19.96
N GLY A 539 5.84 -11.14 -20.56
CA GLY A 539 4.90 -11.76 -21.49
C GLY A 539 4.08 -12.90 -20.85
N LEU A 540 3.85 -12.83 -19.53
CA LEU A 540 3.15 -13.88 -18.79
C LEU A 540 1.76 -14.07 -19.38
N THR A 541 1.55 -15.26 -19.94
CA THR A 541 0.23 -15.73 -20.33
C THR A 541 -0.38 -16.47 -19.14
N THR A 542 -1.67 -16.23 -18.92
CA THR A 542 -2.48 -16.73 -17.79
C THR A 542 -2.41 -18.23 -17.63
#